data_AF-A0A537ZMG1-F1
#
_entry.id   AF-A0A537ZMG1-F1
#
_cell.length_a   1.000
_cell.length_b   1.000
_cell.length_c   1.000
_cell.angle_alpha   90.00
_cell.angle_beta   90.00
_cell.angle_gamma   90.00
#
_symmetry.space_group_name_H-M   'P 1'
#
loop_
_entity.id
_entity.type
_entity.pdbx_description
1 polymer ?
#
loop_
_entity_poly.entity_id
_entity_poly.type
_entity_poly.pdbx_seq_one_letter_code
_entity_poly.pdbx_strand_id
1 'polypeptide(L)'
;MAATATSTPESGTKDKNYDLITVTHLCLEHVWRLDQYARDAEGDGDQELVTLFRKMQEHSRKGAEECKKLLARRLSEDSGN
;
A
#
# COMPACT_ATOMS: atom_id res chain seq x y z
N MET A 1 -24.16 25.42 13.55
CA MET A 1 -23.62 24.08 13.90
C MET A 1 -22.20 24.01 13.37
N ALA A 2 -21.20 23.89 14.24
CA ALA A 2 -19.80 23.78 13.82
C ALA A 2 -19.51 22.32 13.42
N ALA A 3 -19.03 22.12 12.20
CA ALA A 3 -18.54 20.83 11.74
C ALA A 3 -17.27 20.50 12.53
N THR A 4 -17.31 19.45 13.34
CA THR A 4 -16.13 18.87 13.96
C THR A 4 -15.27 18.29 12.84
N ALA A 5 -14.19 18.98 12.49
CA ALA A 5 -13.10 18.39 11.73
C ALA A 5 -12.58 17.21 12.56
N THR A 6 -12.83 15.99 12.10
CA THR A 6 -12.18 14.79 12.62
C THR A 6 -10.70 14.90 12.29
N SER A 7 -9.94 15.53 13.19
CA SER A 7 -8.50 15.40 13.21
C SER A 7 -8.21 13.91 13.37
N THR A 8 -7.63 13.31 12.33
CA THR A 8 -7.01 12.00 12.46
C THR A 8 -6.05 12.05 13.65
N PRO A 9 -6.10 11.09 14.58
CA PRO A 9 -5.18 11.09 15.70
C PRO A 9 -3.75 11.15 15.15
N GLU A 10 -2.91 12.05 15.68
CA GLU A 10 -1.48 11.98 15.43
C GLU A 10 -1.05 10.57 15.81
N SER A 11 -0.53 9.80 14.83
CA SER A 11 -0.03 8.45 15.05
C SER A 11 0.75 8.43 16.37
N GLY A 12 0.31 7.59 17.32
CA GLY A 12 0.83 7.54 18.69
C GLY A 12 2.32 7.20 18.79
N THR A 13 2.96 6.89 17.66
CA THR A 13 4.42 6.79 17.53
C THR A 13 4.83 7.34 16.17
N LYS A 14 5.43 8.53 16.15
CA LYS A 14 6.01 9.13 14.94
C LYS A 14 7.32 8.40 14.61
N ASP A 15 7.25 7.39 13.76
CA ASP A 15 8.42 6.63 13.31
C ASP A 15 8.37 6.44 11.79
N LYS A 16 9.38 6.97 11.09
CA LYS A 16 9.40 6.97 9.63
C LYS A 16 9.67 5.59 9.03
N ASN A 17 10.26 4.67 9.80
CA ASN A 17 10.48 3.28 9.38
C ASN A 17 9.19 2.48 9.57
N TYR A 18 8.48 2.71 10.67
CA TYR A 18 7.11 2.21 10.87
C TYR A 18 6.19 2.64 9.73
N ASP A 19 6.23 3.91 9.31
CA ASP A 19 5.43 4.42 8.19
C ASP A 19 5.75 3.65 6.89
N LEU A 20 7.03 3.44 6.57
CA LEU A 20 7.45 2.70 5.39
C LEU A 20 7.06 1.22 5.44
N ILE A 21 7.16 0.57 6.60
CA ILE A 21 6.71 -0.81 6.82
C ILE A 21 5.20 -0.90 6.59
N THR A 22 4.45 0.04 7.17
CA THR A 22 2.99 0.09 7.07
C THR A 22 2.54 0.27 5.63
N VAL A 23 3.09 1.24 4.90
CA VAL A 23 2.75 1.45 3.49
C VAL A 23 3.16 0.25 2.64
N THR A 24 4.33 -0.34 2.89
CA THR A 24 4.77 -1.56 2.19
C THR A 24 3.77 -2.70 2.38
N HIS A 25 3.31 -2.93 3.62
CA HIS A 25 2.31 -3.94 3.93
C HIS A 25 1.00 -3.68 3.19
N LEU A 26 0.47 -2.45 3.28
CA LEU A 26 -0.79 -2.08 2.63
C LEU A 26 -0.71 -2.24 1.10
N CYS A 27 0.40 -1.87 0.48
CA CYS A 27 0.60 -2.08 -0.95
C CYS A 27 0.60 -3.57 -1.32
N LEU A 28 1.29 -4.42 -0.55
CA LEU A 28 1.36 -5.86 -0.82
C LEU A 28 0.03 -6.58 -0.54
N GLU A 29 -0.68 -6.19 0.52
CA GLU A 29 -2.03 -6.67 0.81
C GLU A 29 -3.01 -6.29 -0.31
N HIS A 30 -2.91 -5.05 -0.81
CA HIS A 30 -3.75 -4.56 -1.90
C HIS A 30 -3.52 -5.36 -3.19
N VAL A 31 -2.29 -5.78 -3.49
CA VAL A 31 -2.00 -6.65 -4.65
C VAL A 31 -2.78 -7.97 -4.56
N TRP A 32 -2.75 -8.63 -3.41
CA TRP A 32 -3.47 -9.89 -3.22
C TRP A 32 -4.99 -9.69 -3.24
N ARG A 33 -5.49 -8.64 -2.59
CA ARG A 33 -6.93 -8.32 -2.56
C ARG A 33 -7.47 -8.01 -3.97
N LEU A 34 -6.74 -7.23 -4.76
CA LEU A 34 -7.09 -6.96 -6.15
C LEU A 34 -7.04 -8.20 -7.04
N ASP A 35 -6.25 -9.22 -6.70
CA ASP A 35 -6.23 -10.50 -7.42
C ASP A 35 -7.51 -11.28 -7.21
N GLN A 36 -8.01 -11.30 -5.98
CA GLN A 36 -9.32 -11.86 -5.70
C GLN A 36 -10.41 -11.13 -6.48
N TYR A 37 -10.44 -9.80 -6.43
CA TYR A 37 -11.47 -9.02 -7.14
C TYR A 37 -11.39 -9.17 -8.67
N ALA A 38 -10.18 -9.33 -9.23
CA ALA A 38 -10.02 -9.63 -10.65
C ALA A 38 -10.60 -11.01 -11.01
N ARG A 39 -10.41 -12.03 -10.16
CA ARG A 39 -10.99 -13.37 -10.39
C ARG A 39 -12.51 -13.36 -10.30
N ASP A 40 -13.07 -12.61 -9.35
CA ASP A 40 -14.52 -12.45 -9.22
C ASP A 40 -15.09 -11.79 -10.49
N ALA A 41 -14.44 -10.74 -10.99
CA ALA A 41 -14.81 -10.07 -12.24
C ALA A 41 -14.67 -10.96 -13.49
N GLU A 42 -13.61 -11.78 -13.55
CA GLU A 42 -13.43 -12.79 -14.61
C GLU A 42 -14.60 -13.78 -14.61
N GLY A 43 -15.08 -14.19 -13.43
CA GLY A 43 -16.24 -15.07 -13.26
C GLY A 43 -17.57 -14.44 -13.71
N ASP A 44 -17.74 -13.14 -13.48
CA ASP A 44 -18.92 -12.37 -13.89
C ASP A 44 -18.86 -11.90 -15.36
N GLY A 45 -17.73 -12.10 -16.04
CA GLY A 45 -17.52 -11.69 -17.43
C GLY A 45 -17.22 -10.20 -17.63
N ASP A 46 -16.92 -9.46 -16.56
CA ASP A 46 -16.63 -8.01 -16.60
C ASP A 46 -15.15 -7.75 -16.88
N GLN A 47 -14.79 -7.73 -18.17
CA GLN A 47 -13.40 -7.53 -18.59
C GLN A 47 -12.83 -6.13 -18.35
N GLU A 48 -13.70 -5.12 -18.20
CA GLU A 48 -13.27 -3.77 -17.86
C GLU A 48 -12.73 -3.75 -16.42
N LEU A 49 -13.45 -4.38 -15.50
CA LEU A 49 -13.05 -4.46 -14.09
C LEU A 49 -11.78 -5.31 -13.91
N VAL A 50 -11.65 -6.42 -14.65
CA VAL A 50 -10.42 -7.24 -14.66
C VAL A 50 -9.22 -6.39 -15.05
N THR A 51 -9.33 -5.65 -16.16
CA THR A 51 -8.24 -4.80 -16.67
C THR A 51 -7.86 -3.71 -15.67
N LEU A 52 -8.87 -3.07 -15.06
CA LEU A 52 -8.67 -2.05 -14.05
C LEU A 52 -7.90 -2.60 -12.84
N PHE A 53 -8.33 -3.73 -12.27
CA PHE A 53 -7.68 -4.30 -11.09
C PHE A 53 -6.26 -4.79 -11.37
N ARG A 54 -6.00 -5.39 -12.54
CA ARG A 54 -4.64 -5.78 -12.95
C ARG A 54 -3.71 -4.57 -13.05
N LYS A 55 -4.18 -3.44 -13.57
CA LYS A 55 -3.42 -2.18 -13.60
C LYS A 55 -3.13 -1.64 -12.20
N MET A 56 -4.13 -1.66 -11.31
CA MET A 56 -3.96 -1.23 -9.91
C MET A 56 -3.00 -2.13 -9.12
N GLN A 57 -2.96 -3.44 -9.43
CA GLN A 57 -1.96 -4.35 -8.86
C GLN A 57 -0.55 -3.93 -9.24
N GLU A 58 -0.31 -3.60 -10.51
CA GLU A 58 1.02 -3.18 -10.96
C GLU A 58 1.49 -1.91 -10.24
N HIS A 59 0.60 -0.94 -10.07
CA HIS A 59 0.89 0.28 -9.32
C HIS A 59 1.23 -0.03 -7.85
N SER A 60 0.47 -0.93 -7.22
CA SER A 60 0.69 -1.34 -5.82
C SER A 60 2.02 -2.08 -5.66
N ARG A 61 2.40 -2.95 -6.62
CA ARG A 61 3.73 -3.60 -6.64
C ARG A 61 4.85 -2.56 -6.73
N LYS A 62 4.74 -1.59 -7.64
CA LYS A 62 5.74 -0.52 -7.80
C LYS A 62 5.91 0.29 -6.50
N GLY A 63 4.82 0.71 -5.88
CA GLY A 63 4.85 1.43 -4.60
C GLY A 63 5.50 0.62 -3.47
N ALA A 64 5.20 -0.68 -3.38
CA ALA A 64 5.85 -1.57 -2.41
C ALA A 64 7.37 -1.67 -2.65
N GLU A 65 7.82 -1.80 -3.90
CA GLU A 65 9.26 -1.86 -4.22
C GLU A 65 9.99 -0.57 -3.87
N GLU A 66 9.39 0.60 -4.14
CA GLU A 66 9.95 1.89 -3.76
C GLU A 66 10.10 2.04 -2.24
N CYS A 67 9.08 1.66 -1.48
CA CYS A 67 9.12 1.68 -0.01
C CYS A 67 10.19 0.74 0.53
N LYS A 68 10.28 -0.50 0.01
CA LYS A 68 11.32 -1.47 0.40
C LYS A 68 12.73 -0.96 0.13
N LYS A 69 12.98 -0.36 -1.04
CA LYS A 69 14.30 0.21 -1.38
C LYS A 69 14.71 1.31 -0.42
N LEU A 70 13.79 2.22 -0.09
CA LEU A 70 14.07 3.29 0.86
C LEU A 70 14.30 2.76 2.29
N LEU A 71 13.48 1.80 2.72
CA LEU A 71 13.63 1.16 4.03
C LEU A 71 14.98 0.43 4.14
N ALA A 72 15.35 -0.36 3.13
CA ALA A 72 16.63 -1.08 3.11
C ALA A 72 17.83 -0.11 3.20
N ARG A 73 17.77 1.01 2.48
CA ARG A 73 18.80 2.06 2.56
C ARG A 73 18.93 2.61 3.98
N ARG A 74 17.81 2.98 4.62
CA ARG A 74 17.82 3.53 5.98
C ARG A 74 18.35 2.55 7.02
N LEU A 75 17.92 1.30 6.97
CA LEU A 75 18.38 0.28 7.91
C LEU A 75 19.87 -0.01 7.75
N SER A 76 20.39 0.09 6.52
CA SER A 76 21.84 -0.04 6.27
C SER A 76 22.63 1.14 6.82
N GLU A 77 22.11 2.37 6.70
CA GLU A 77 22.69 3.59 7.27
C GLU A 77 22.67 3.56 8.81
N ASP A 78 21.56 3.10 9.43
CA ASP A 78 21.44 2.98 10.89
C ASP A 78 22.37 1.90 11.49
N SER A 79 22.69 0.84 10.74
CA SER A 79 23.56 -0.26 11.20
C SER A 79 25.06 0.05 11.05
N GLY A 80 25.41 1.14 10.35
CA GLY A 80 26.79 1.55 10.05
C GLY A 80 27.35 2.65 10.97
N ASN A 81 26.60 3.04 12.00
CA ASN A 81 26.98 4.01 13.04
C ASN A 81 27.00 3.34 14.42
#